data_AF-A0A0N8RXP9-F1
#
_entry.id   AF-A0A0N8RXP9-F1
#
_cell.length_a   1.000
_cell.length_b   1.000
_cell.length_c   1.000
_cell.angle_alpha   90.00
_cell.angle_beta   90.00
_cell.angle_gamma   90.00
#
_symmetry.space_group_name_H-M   'P 1'
#
loop_
_entity.id
_entity.type
_entity.pdbx_description
1 polymer ?
#
loop_
_entity_poly.entity_id
_entity_poly.type
_entity_poly.pdbx_seq_one_letter_code
_entity_poly.pdbx_strand_id
1 'polypeptide(L)'
;MSGTDGKLFRDYTSGSPTETACDMLYLQTQLASPKPDVVDQINIDDVLDIGLSNLNGQLVAVALWQGQVAGGIASPRVLRLIACIESGTSYRAAVVDKNGAQVVLRISPIKEG
;
A
#
# COMPACT_ATOMS: atom_id res chain seq x y z
N MET A 1 56.74 5.04 10.88
CA MET A 1 55.49 4.27 10.98
C MET A 1 54.36 5.28 10.99
N SER A 2 53.76 5.54 9.82
CA SER A 2 52.70 6.52 9.63
C SER A 2 51.38 5.78 9.60
N GLY A 3 50.55 5.99 10.61
CA GLY A 3 49.26 5.33 10.79
C GLY A 3 48.19 5.93 9.88
N THR A 4 47.63 5.06 9.05
CA THR A 4 46.20 4.90 8.72
C THR A 4 45.29 6.14 8.71
N ASP A 5 45.11 6.76 7.54
CA ASP A 5 43.90 7.51 7.20
C ASP A 5 42.99 6.64 6.32
N GLY A 6 42.22 5.79 6.97
CA GLY A 6 41.11 5.09 6.36
C GLY A 6 39.79 5.70 6.82
N LYS A 7 39.15 6.53 5.98
CA LYS A 7 37.68 6.73 5.90
C LYS A 7 37.36 7.22 4.48
N LEU A 8 37.12 6.29 3.56
CA LEU A 8 35.78 5.87 3.11
C LEU A 8 35.01 6.99 2.37
N PHE A 9 35.23 7.02 1.06
CA PHE A 9 34.25 7.06 -0.01
C PHE A 9 32.87 7.70 0.23
N ARG A 10 32.61 8.68 -0.66
CA ARG A 10 31.33 9.07 -1.28
C ARG A 10 30.42 10.00 -0.48
N ASP A 11 30.65 11.28 -0.73
CA ASP A 11 29.60 12.28 -0.91
C ASP A 11 28.51 11.76 -1.86
N TYR A 12 27.38 11.34 -1.30
CA TYR A 12 26.15 11.16 -2.05
C TYR A 12 25.46 12.53 -2.17
N THR A 13 25.78 13.22 -3.25
CA THR A 13 24.86 14.12 -3.95
C THR A 13 23.44 13.52 -3.93
N SER A 14 22.52 14.22 -3.27
CA SER A 14 21.08 14.32 -3.57
C SER A 14 20.39 13.11 -4.24
N GLY A 15 19.51 12.45 -3.47
CA GLY A 15 18.45 11.59 -4.02
C GLY A 15 18.56 10.14 -3.61
N SER A 16 18.10 9.81 -2.40
CA SER A 16 17.60 8.46 -2.08
C SER A 16 16.71 7.98 -3.23
N PRO A 17 16.74 6.69 -3.61
CA PRO A 17 16.19 6.17 -4.86
C PRO A 17 14.71 6.58 -5.00
N THR A 18 14.44 7.70 -5.69
CA THR A 18 13.14 8.39 -5.83
C THR A 18 12.02 7.71 -5.06
N GLU A 19 12.10 7.76 -3.73
CA GLU A 19 11.16 6.99 -2.92
C GLU A 19 9.86 7.75 -3.03
N THR A 20 8.87 7.17 -3.73
CA THR A 20 7.61 7.87 -4.00
C THR A 20 7.06 8.36 -2.68
N ALA A 21 6.91 9.68 -2.53
CA ALA A 21 6.37 10.27 -1.32
C ALA A 21 4.96 9.68 -1.06
N CYS A 22 4.61 9.51 0.20
CA CYS A 22 3.38 8.80 0.57
C CYS A 22 2.12 9.52 0.06
N ASP A 23 2.16 10.85 -0.01
CA ASP A 23 1.12 11.71 -0.59
C ASP A 23 1.03 11.65 -2.13
N MET A 24 2.01 11.01 -2.79
CA MET A 24 2.07 10.80 -4.24
C MET A 24 2.06 9.31 -4.62
N LEU A 25 1.84 8.40 -3.66
CA LEU A 25 1.83 6.97 -3.94
C LEU A 25 0.46 6.53 -4.47
N TYR A 26 0.39 6.31 -5.78
CA TYR A 26 -0.78 5.73 -6.43
C TYR A 26 -0.48 4.29 -6.85
N LEU A 27 -1.43 3.39 -6.61
CA LEU A 27 -1.36 2.00 -7.04
C LEU A 27 -2.67 1.60 -7.71
N GLN A 28 -2.59 0.79 -8.75
CA GLN A 28 -3.74 0.05 -9.25
C GLN A 28 -3.42 -1.43 -9.12
N THR A 29 -4.31 -2.19 -8.49
CA THR A 29 -4.10 -3.63 -8.30
C THR A 29 -5.40 -4.39 -8.14
N GLN A 30 -5.33 -5.71 -8.28
CA GLN A 30 -6.41 -6.62 -7.95
C GLN A 30 -6.37 -7.00 -6.47
N LEU A 31 -7.56 -7.16 -5.89
CA LEU A 31 -7.71 -7.71 -4.55
C LEU A 31 -7.15 -9.15 -4.50
N ALA A 32 -6.24 -9.40 -3.56
CA ALA A 32 -5.66 -10.71 -3.33
C ALA A 32 -6.52 -11.50 -2.32
N SER A 33 -6.77 -12.77 -2.61
CA SER A 33 -7.60 -13.65 -1.76
C SER A 33 -8.93 -12.98 -1.35
N PRO A 34 -9.77 -12.59 -2.32
CA PRO A 34 -11.06 -11.95 -2.07
C PRO A 34 -11.93 -12.80 -1.14
N LYS A 35 -12.53 -12.19 -0.12
CA LYS A 35 -13.56 -12.82 0.70
C LYS A 35 -14.92 -12.68 0.02
N PRO A 36 -15.54 -13.77 -0.46
CA PRO A 36 -16.77 -13.70 -1.26
C PRO A 36 -17.88 -12.90 -0.58
N ASP A 37 -18.16 -13.21 0.70
CA ASP A 37 -19.24 -12.57 1.47
C ASP A 37 -19.13 -11.05 1.55
N VAL A 38 -17.91 -10.50 1.49
CA VAL A 38 -17.66 -9.06 1.52
C VAL A 38 -17.64 -8.50 0.09
N VAL A 39 -16.97 -9.20 -0.83
CA VAL A 39 -16.86 -8.79 -2.24
C VAL A 39 -18.20 -8.74 -2.94
N ASP A 40 -19.15 -9.61 -2.58
CA ASP A 40 -20.50 -9.61 -3.14
C ASP A 40 -21.27 -8.33 -2.81
N GLN A 41 -20.91 -7.65 -1.72
CA GLN A 41 -21.52 -6.38 -1.29
C GLN A 41 -20.88 -5.14 -1.93
N ILE A 42 -19.69 -5.30 -2.51
CA ILE A 42 -18.91 -4.21 -3.12
C ILE A 42 -19.33 -4.03 -4.58
N ASN A 43 -19.49 -2.80 -5.03
CA ASN A 43 -19.80 -2.43 -6.40
C ASN A 43 -18.69 -1.56 -7.02
N ILE A 44 -18.77 -1.36 -8.33
CA ILE A 44 -17.93 -0.37 -9.02
C ILE A 44 -18.22 1.02 -8.42
N ASP A 45 -17.19 1.85 -8.32
CA ASP A 45 -17.19 3.18 -7.68
C ASP A 45 -17.30 3.19 -6.13
N ASP A 46 -17.45 2.03 -5.49
CA ASP A 46 -17.35 1.96 -4.02
C ASP A 46 -15.93 2.31 -3.55
N VAL A 47 -15.86 2.90 -2.36
CA VAL A 47 -14.60 3.30 -1.73
C VAL A 47 -14.35 2.44 -0.50
N LEU A 48 -13.22 1.75 -0.51
CA LEU A 48 -12.71 0.93 0.58
C LEU A 48 -11.62 1.68 1.33
N ASP A 49 -11.53 1.43 2.63
CA ASP A 49 -10.39 1.86 3.42
C ASP A 49 -9.22 0.90 3.22
N ILE A 50 -7.99 1.42 3.29
CA ILE A 50 -6.80 0.58 3.30
C ILE A 50 -6.25 0.55 4.71
N GLY A 51 -6.08 -0.67 5.24
CA GLY A 51 -5.53 -0.91 6.56
C GLY A 51 -4.37 -1.90 6.54
N LEU A 52 -3.82 -2.14 7.71
CA LEU A 52 -2.80 -3.17 7.94
C LEU A 52 -3.39 -4.28 8.80
N SER A 53 -3.05 -5.53 8.45
CA SER A 53 -3.39 -6.71 9.22
C SER A 53 -2.13 -7.52 9.47
N ASN A 54 -2.08 -8.23 10.60
CA ASN A 54 -1.01 -9.18 10.87
C ASN A 54 -1.47 -10.59 10.46
N LEU A 55 -0.76 -11.19 9.52
CA LEU A 55 -1.00 -12.56 9.06
C LEU A 55 0.26 -13.39 9.35
N ASN A 56 0.16 -14.34 10.29
CA ASN A 56 1.28 -15.23 10.68
C ASN A 56 2.56 -14.48 11.11
N GLY A 57 2.42 -13.34 11.79
CA GLY A 57 3.56 -12.52 12.23
C GLY A 57 4.07 -11.54 11.17
N GLN A 58 3.49 -11.53 9.97
CA GLN A 58 3.83 -10.60 8.90
C GLN A 58 2.76 -9.53 8.72
N LEU A 59 3.18 -8.26 8.67
CA LEU A 59 2.28 -7.15 8.38
C LEU A 59 1.94 -7.14 6.88
N VAL A 60 0.65 -7.12 6.57
CA VAL A 60 0.12 -7.09 5.20
C VAL A 60 -0.88 -5.96 5.05
N ALA A 61 -0.90 -5.33 3.88
CA ALA A 61 -1.93 -4.35 3.55
C ALA A 61 -3.23 -5.06 3.12
N VAL A 62 -4.36 -4.59 3.62
CA VAL A 62 -5.69 -5.14 3.35
C VAL A 62 -6.67 -4.04 2.94
N ALA A 63 -7.63 -4.38 2.08
CA ALA A 63 -8.76 -3.52 1.80
C ALA A 63 -9.91 -3.85 2.76
N LEU A 64 -10.53 -2.81 3.30
CA LEU A 64 -11.61 -2.87 4.29
C LEU A 64 -12.87 -2.27 3.69
N TRP A 65 -13.95 -3.04 3.71
CA TRP A 65 -15.29 -2.57 3.40
C TRP A 65 -16.09 -2.51 4.70
N GLN A 66 -16.48 -1.29 5.12
CA GLN A 66 -17.22 -1.07 6.37
C GLN A 66 -16.55 -1.74 7.60
N GLY A 67 -15.22 -1.72 7.65
CA GLY A 67 -14.42 -2.37 8.70
C GLY A 67 -14.21 -3.87 8.54
N GLN A 68 -14.81 -4.52 7.54
CA GLN A 68 -14.59 -5.93 7.22
C GLN A 68 -13.49 -6.09 6.17
N VAL A 69 -12.57 -7.03 6.39
CA VAL A 69 -11.50 -7.33 5.42
C VAL A 69 -12.11 -7.92 4.15
N ALA A 70 -12.09 -7.17 3.05
CA ALA A 70 -12.50 -7.64 1.74
C ALA A 70 -11.43 -8.54 1.11
N GLY A 71 -10.15 -8.26 1.36
CA GLY A 71 -9.01 -9.04 0.88
C GLY A 71 -7.69 -8.32 1.07
N GLY A 72 -6.60 -8.97 0.67
CA GLY A 72 -5.25 -8.42 0.71
C GLY A 72 -4.95 -7.49 -0.47
N ILE A 73 -3.94 -6.64 -0.32
CA ILE A 73 -3.38 -5.84 -1.41
C ILE A 73 -2.11 -6.53 -1.89
N ALA A 74 -2.11 -7.07 -3.11
CA ALA A 74 -0.91 -7.60 -3.74
C ALA A 74 -0.40 -6.62 -4.79
N SER A 75 0.75 -6.00 -4.57
CA SER A 75 1.37 -5.10 -5.55
C SER A 75 2.88 -5.10 -5.38
N PRO A 76 3.68 -4.89 -6.46
CA PRO A 76 5.13 -4.71 -6.33
C PRO A 76 5.53 -3.58 -5.37
N ARG A 77 4.63 -2.62 -5.13
CA ARG A 77 4.85 -1.47 -4.23
C ARG A 77 4.12 -1.62 -2.88
N VAL A 78 3.64 -2.81 -2.53
CA VAL A 78 2.90 -3.04 -1.27
C VAL A 78 3.74 -2.73 -0.03
N LEU A 79 5.04 -3.02 -0.05
CA LEU A 79 5.93 -2.69 1.07
C LEU A 79 6.02 -1.17 1.31
N ARG A 80 6.02 -0.38 0.23
CA ARG A 80 5.99 1.09 0.33
C ARG A 80 4.65 1.58 0.87
N LEU A 81 3.55 0.97 0.44
CA LEU A 81 2.22 1.27 0.97
C LEU A 81 2.15 1.00 2.49
N ILE A 82 2.65 -0.16 2.93
CA ILE A 82 2.70 -0.53 4.36
C ILE A 82 3.51 0.50 5.15
N ALA A 83 4.74 0.81 4.72
CA ALA A 83 5.58 1.80 5.37
C ALA A 83 4.94 3.19 5.46
N CYS A 84 4.19 3.59 4.42
CA CYS A 84 3.46 4.86 4.42
C CYS A 84 2.26 4.87 5.38
N ILE A 85 1.58 3.75 5.56
CA ILE A 85 0.49 3.64 6.53
C ILE A 85 1.06 3.65 7.95
N GLU A 86 2.16 2.93 8.20
CA GLU A 86 2.86 2.95 9.48
C GLU A 86 3.41 4.35 9.84
N SER A 87 3.77 5.16 8.85
CA SER A 87 4.19 6.55 9.07
C SER A 87 3.04 7.54 9.28
N GLY A 88 1.78 7.07 9.25
CA GLY A 88 0.59 7.86 9.51
C GLY A 88 -0.15 8.38 8.27
N THR A 89 0.27 8.00 7.06
CA THR A 89 -0.47 8.37 5.84
C THR A 89 -1.65 7.42 5.66
N SER A 90 -2.86 7.97 5.59
CA SER A 90 -4.07 7.18 5.33
C SER A 90 -4.32 7.01 3.83
N TYR A 91 -4.84 5.86 3.43
CA TYR A 91 -5.13 5.54 2.02
C TYR A 91 -6.56 5.01 1.86
N ARG A 92 -7.14 5.27 0.69
CA ARG A 92 -8.41 4.69 0.24
C ARG A 92 -8.24 4.01 -1.10
N ALA A 93 -9.12 3.07 -1.39
CA ALA A 93 -9.19 2.34 -2.64
C ALA A 93 -10.56 2.55 -3.29
N ALA A 94 -10.59 3.08 -4.51
CA ALA A 94 -11.81 3.10 -5.32
C ALA A 94 -11.88 1.82 -6.16
N VAL A 95 -13.05 1.18 -6.22
CA VAL A 95 -13.29 0.02 -7.09
C VAL A 95 -13.46 0.52 -8.51
N VAL A 96 -12.50 0.19 -9.38
CA VAL A 96 -12.53 0.63 -10.79
C VAL A 96 -13.07 -0.43 -11.73
N ASP A 97 -13.06 -1.70 -11.31
CA ASP A 97 -13.63 -2.80 -12.07
C ASP A 97 -14.00 -3.96 -11.14
N LYS A 98 -15.05 -4.70 -11.51
CA LYS A 98 -15.50 -5.90 -10.80
C LYS A 98 -16.03 -6.93 -11.80
N ASN A 99 -15.46 -8.13 -11.75
CA ASN A 99 -15.93 -9.31 -12.47
C ASN A 99 -15.97 -10.52 -11.53
N GLY A 100 -17.14 -10.76 -10.93
CA GLY A 100 -17.31 -11.77 -9.88
C GLY A 100 -16.39 -11.48 -8.68
N ALA A 101 -15.52 -12.42 -8.34
CA ALA A 101 -14.54 -12.28 -7.26
C ALA A 101 -13.30 -11.44 -7.64
N GLN A 102 -13.10 -11.15 -8.93
CA GLN A 102 -12.03 -10.28 -9.38
C GLN A 102 -12.45 -8.82 -9.17
N VAL A 103 -11.82 -8.15 -8.21
CA VAL A 103 -12.04 -6.73 -7.91
C VAL A 103 -10.75 -5.98 -8.17
N VAL A 104 -10.80 -4.98 -9.05
CA VAL A 104 -9.68 -4.09 -9.33
C VAL A 104 -9.88 -2.79 -8.56
N LEU A 105 -8.85 -2.41 -7.82
CA LEU A 105 -8.82 -1.24 -6.96
C LEU A 105 -7.81 -0.23 -7.46
N ARG A 106 -8.15 1.06 -7.34
CA ARG A 106 -7.22 2.17 -7.45
C ARG A 106 -7.00 2.78 -6.07
N ILE A 107 -5.79 2.63 -5.55
CA ILE A 107 -5.37 3.10 -4.23
C ILE A 107 -4.72 4.47 -4.35
N SER A 108 -5.12 5.38 -3.48
CA SER A 108 -4.59 6.75 -3.38
C SER A 108 -4.57 7.25 -1.93
N PRO A 109 -3.64 8.14 -1.58
CA PRO A 109 -3.59 8.74 -0.25
C PRO A 109 -4.80 9.65 -0.02
N ILE A 110 -5.27 9.69 1.22
CA ILE A 110 -6.30 10.64 1.67
C ILE A 110 -5.60 11.97 1.93
N LYS A 111 -5.95 12.99 1.16
CA LYS A 111 -5.55 14.36 1.46
C LYS A 111 -6.60 14.94 2.41
N GLU A 112 -6.25 15.09 3.69
CA GLU A 112 -7.00 15.99 4.54
C GLU A 112 -6.72 17.41 4.05
N GLY A 113 -7.75 18.06 3.51
CA GLY A 113 -7.69 19.44 2.99
C GLY A 113 -8.01 20.45 4.08
#